data_AF-A0A7Y3AQX0-F1
#
_entry.id   AF-A0A7Y3AQX0-F1
#
_cell.length_a   1.000
_cell.length_b   1.000
_cell.length_c   1.000
_cell.angle_alpha   90.00
_cell.angle_beta   90.00
_cell.angle_gamma   90.00
#
_symmetry.space_group_name_H-M   'P 1'
#
loop_
_entity.id
_entity.type
_entity.pdbx_description
1 polymer ?
#
loop_
_entity_poly.entity_id
_entity_poly.type
_entity_poly.pdbx_seq_one_letter_code
_entity_poly.pdbx_strand_id
1 'polypeptide(L)'
;PARECARKAGLKRKKQCFQKRIGFTAYCAESWGYNALNTRRECLGACLADYGFFNLLLGRYPGPNVDETGQLRPCLQCDEDISGAGFKYSAGRTRRNSGLQSAIKRPGSEIFTVDHSAYFQ
;
A
#
# COMPACT_ATOMS: atom_id res chain seq x y z
N PRO A 1 2.30 -1.48 12.20
CA PRO A 1 1.03 -0.74 12.43
C PRO A 1 0.08 -0.67 11.21
N ALA A 2 0.49 -0.19 10.03
CA ALA A 2 -0.43 -0.04 8.88
C ALA A 2 -1.04 -1.37 8.40
N ARG A 3 -0.21 -2.42 8.26
CA ARG A 3 -0.68 -3.78 7.93
C ARG A 3 -1.64 -4.37 8.97
N GLU A 4 -1.42 -4.10 10.27
CA GLU A 4 -2.34 -4.52 11.34
C GLU A 4 -3.70 -3.81 11.22
N CYS A 5 -3.70 -2.50 10.94
CA CYS A 5 -4.92 -1.75 10.72
C CYS A 5 -5.67 -2.21 9.46
N ALA A 6 -4.95 -2.48 8.38
CA ALA A 6 -5.51 -3.04 7.15
C ALA A 6 -6.19 -4.41 7.36
N ARG A 7 -5.83 -5.17 8.41
CA ARG A 7 -6.45 -6.47 8.75
C ARG A 7 -7.72 -6.36 9.58
N LYS A 8 -8.05 -5.19 10.14
CA LYS A 8 -9.28 -5.02 10.93
C LYS A 8 -10.53 -5.30 10.08
N ALA A 9 -11.56 -5.85 10.71
CA ALA A 9 -12.81 -6.21 10.05
C ALA A 9 -13.67 -4.98 9.73
N GLY A 10 -14.13 -4.87 8.48
CA GLY A 10 -14.98 -3.78 8.02
C GLY A 10 -14.29 -2.42 7.96
N LEU A 11 -14.87 -1.49 7.20
CA LEU A 11 -14.29 -0.17 6.95
C LEU A 11 -14.15 0.66 8.24
N LYS A 12 -15.18 0.68 9.09
CA LYS A 12 -15.20 1.47 10.33
C LYS A 12 -14.02 1.16 11.26
N ARG A 13 -13.74 -0.13 11.50
CA ARG A 13 -12.63 -0.53 12.40
C ARG A 13 -11.26 -0.27 11.77
N LYS A 14 -11.12 -0.42 10.45
CA LYS A 14 -9.89 -0.03 9.73
C LYS A 14 -9.62 1.47 9.90
N LYS A 15 -10.60 2.33 9.57
CA LYS A 15 -10.51 3.80 9.71
C LYS A 15 -10.13 4.20 11.13
N GLN A 16 -10.82 3.66 12.14
CA GLN A 16 -10.52 3.95 13.55
C GLN A 16 -9.10 3.51 13.95
N CYS A 17 -8.63 2.36 13.44
CA CYS A 17 -7.27 1.90 13.71
C CYS A 17 -6.23 2.86 13.09
N PHE A 18 -6.39 3.22 11.82
CA PHE A 18 -5.48 4.15 11.14
C PHE A 18 -5.40 5.50 11.87
N GLN A 19 -6.53 6.05 12.30
CA GLN A 19 -6.56 7.29 13.08
C GLN A 19 -5.87 7.13 14.44
N LYS A 20 -6.24 6.11 15.23
CA LYS A 20 -5.78 6.00 16.62
C LYS A 20 -4.35 5.45 16.77
N ARG A 21 -3.90 4.57 15.88
CA ARG A 21 -2.60 3.88 16.00
C ARG A 21 -1.50 4.52 15.18
N ILE A 22 -1.86 5.26 14.12
CA ILE A 22 -0.88 5.90 13.22
C ILE A 22 -1.02 7.42 13.26
N GLY A 23 -2.17 7.96 13.67
CA GLY A 23 -2.41 9.41 13.71
C GLY A 23 -2.89 9.97 12.37
N PHE A 24 -3.46 9.13 11.49
CA PHE A 24 -4.02 9.63 10.23
C PHE A 24 -5.22 10.54 10.48
N THR A 25 -5.38 11.56 9.64
CA THR A 25 -6.63 12.33 9.55
C THR A 25 -7.77 11.44 9.06
N ALA A 26 -9.01 11.90 9.20
CA ALA A 26 -10.20 11.15 8.76
C ALA A 26 -10.11 10.72 7.28
N TYR A 27 -9.70 11.65 6.40
CA TYR A 27 -9.57 11.40 4.96
C TYR A 27 -8.44 10.42 4.62
N CYS A 28 -7.28 10.55 5.26
CA CYS A 28 -6.19 9.59 5.08
C CYS A 28 -6.57 8.19 5.55
N ALA A 29 -7.23 8.09 6.72
CA ALA A 29 -7.69 6.82 7.25
C ALA A 29 -8.77 6.16 6.40
N GLU A 30 -9.63 6.97 5.76
CA GLU A 30 -10.63 6.52 4.80
C GLU A 30 -9.99 5.94 3.55
N SER A 31 -9.05 6.67 2.94
CA SER A 31 -8.33 6.26 1.74
C SER A 31 -7.61 4.92 1.95
N TRP A 32 -6.86 4.78 3.04
CA TRP A 32 -6.22 3.52 3.42
C TRP A 32 -7.21 2.41 3.78
N GLY A 33 -8.34 2.77 4.41
CA GLY A 33 -9.41 1.84 4.75
C GLY A 33 -10.10 1.25 3.53
N TYR A 34 -10.40 2.08 2.53
CA TYR A 34 -10.96 1.66 1.25
C TYR A 34 -9.97 0.85 0.43
N ASN A 35 -8.71 1.27 0.34
CA ASN A 35 -7.66 0.47 -0.31
C ASN A 35 -7.62 -0.95 0.29
N ALA A 36 -7.49 -1.06 1.62
CA ALA A 36 -7.43 -2.35 2.28
C ALA A 36 -8.72 -3.18 2.18
N LEU A 37 -9.88 -2.54 2.04
CA LEU A 37 -11.15 -3.25 1.85
C LEU A 37 -11.28 -3.77 0.42
N ASN A 38 -10.95 -2.95 -0.58
CA ASN A 38 -11.02 -3.28 -1.99
C ASN A 38 -10.01 -4.37 -2.35
N THR A 39 -8.75 -4.23 -1.92
CA THR A 39 -7.71 -5.26 -2.12
C THR A 39 -8.10 -6.58 -1.46
N ARG A 40 -8.74 -6.56 -0.29
CA ARG A 40 -9.27 -7.80 0.31
C ARG A 40 -10.40 -8.40 -0.54
N ARG A 41 -11.24 -7.61 -1.18
CA ARG A 41 -12.35 -8.12 -2.00
C ARG A 41 -11.85 -8.74 -3.29
N GLU A 42 -10.94 -8.05 -3.98
CA GLU A 42 -10.52 -8.41 -5.34
C GLU A 42 -9.27 -9.29 -5.37
N CYS A 43 -8.33 -9.10 -4.43
CA CYS A 43 -7.01 -9.74 -4.46
C CYS A 43 -6.84 -10.88 -3.43
N LEU A 44 -7.89 -11.29 -2.71
CA LEU A 44 -7.76 -12.33 -1.68
C LEU A 44 -7.19 -13.64 -2.24
N GLY A 45 -7.64 -14.04 -3.44
CA GLY A 45 -7.13 -15.24 -4.11
C GLY A 45 -5.64 -15.14 -4.43
N ALA A 46 -5.21 -14.04 -5.07
CA ALA A 46 -3.80 -13.78 -5.38
C ALA A 46 -2.94 -13.76 -4.11
N CYS A 47 -3.42 -13.13 -3.04
CA CYS A 47 -2.70 -13.06 -1.78
C CYS A 47 -2.64 -14.40 -1.04
N LEU A 48 -3.69 -15.23 -1.11
CA LEU A 48 -3.68 -16.59 -0.56
C LEU A 48 -2.69 -17.49 -1.30
N ALA A 49 -2.65 -17.40 -2.63
CA ALA A 49 -1.69 -18.14 -3.45
C ALA A 49 -0.24 -17.69 -3.21
N ASP A 50 -0.01 -16.38 -3.03
CA ASP A 50 1.33 -15.81 -2.86
C ASP A 50 1.90 -16.02 -1.44
N TYR A 51 1.13 -15.68 -0.40
CA TYR A 51 1.60 -15.75 0.98
C TYR A 51 1.24 -17.06 1.69
N GLY A 52 0.17 -17.73 1.29
CA GLY A 52 -0.39 -18.88 2.00
C GLY A 52 -1.35 -18.49 3.13
N PHE A 53 -2.33 -19.35 3.38
CA PHE A 53 -3.41 -19.12 4.35
C PHE A 53 -2.91 -18.78 5.76
N PHE A 54 -2.03 -19.61 6.33
CA PHE A 54 -1.54 -19.41 7.70
C PHE A 54 -0.74 -18.11 7.85
N ASN A 55 0.03 -17.73 6.83
CA ASN A 55 0.78 -16.47 6.84
C ASN A 55 -0.16 -15.26 6.83
N LEU A 56 -1.20 -15.26 5.98
CA LEU A 56 -2.20 -14.19 6.00
C LEU A 56 -2.99 -14.14 7.32
N LEU A 57 -3.37 -15.29 7.85
CA LEU A 57 -4.09 -15.41 9.13
C LEU A 57 -3.26 -14.86 10.30
N LEU A 58 -1.95 -15.07 10.29
CA LEU A 58 -1.03 -14.55 11.31
C LEU A 58 -0.54 -13.13 11.00
N GLY A 59 -0.77 -12.62 9.78
CA GLY A 59 -0.24 -11.34 9.31
C GLY A 59 1.27 -11.35 9.08
N ARG A 60 1.81 -12.51 8.69
CA ARG A 60 3.21 -12.72 8.31
C ARG A 60 3.32 -12.60 6.79
N TYR A 61 4.30 -11.84 6.32
CA TYR A 61 4.56 -11.61 4.90
C TYR A 61 6.04 -11.90 4.65
N PRO A 62 6.44 -13.18 4.60
CA PRO A 62 7.85 -13.57 4.48
C PRO A 62 8.39 -13.24 3.09
N GLY A 63 9.70 -13.05 2.99
CA GLY A 63 10.40 -12.81 1.72
C GLY A 63 10.41 -11.34 1.27
N PRO A 64 11.13 -11.03 0.18
CA PRO A 64 11.21 -9.69 -0.37
C PRO A 64 9.88 -9.26 -1.01
N ASN A 65 9.68 -7.94 -1.18
CA ASN A 65 8.49 -7.41 -1.86
C ASN A 65 8.63 -7.42 -3.39
N VAL A 66 9.86 -7.53 -3.89
CA VAL A 66 10.21 -7.60 -5.31
C VAL A 66 11.11 -8.80 -5.55
N ASP A 67 11.05 -9.36 -6.75
CA ASP A 67 11.98 -10.40 -7.20
C ASP A 67 13.30 -9.80 -7.71
N GLU A 68 14.19 -10.68 -8.21
CA GLU A 68 15.50 -10.31 -8.74
C GLU A 68 15.44 -9.39 -9.97
N THR A 69 14.31 -9.41 -10.68
CA THR A 69 14.05 -8.56 -11.86
C THR A 69 13.41 -7.22 -11.48
N GLY A 70 13.08 -7.02 -10.20
CA GLY A 70 12.42 -5.82 -9.68
C GLY A 70 10.89 -5.86 -9.76
N GLN A 71 10.31 -6.96 -10.20
CA GLN A 71 8.86 -7.13 -10.31
C GLN A 71 8.25 -7.36 -8.93
N LEU A 72 7.05 -6.81 -8.70
CA LEU A 72 6.35 -7.06 -7.45
C LEU A 72 5.93 -8.51 -7.34
N ARG A 73 5.89 -8.96 -6.08
CA ARG A 73 5.19 -10.19 -5.77
C ARG A 73 3.71 -10.13 -6.10
N PRO A 74 3.08 -11.28 -6.44
CA PRO A 74 1.71 -11.33 -6.96
C PRO A 74 0.66 -10.61 -6.12
N CYS A 75 0.67 -10.75 -4.79
CA CYS A 75 -0.31 -10.06 -3.93
C CYS A 75 -0.16 -8.53 -3.99
N LEU A 76 1.09 -8.04 -3.98
CA LEU A 76 1.39 -6.61 -4.05
C LEU A 76 1.11 -6.05 -5.45
N GLN A 77 1.34 -6.84 -6.50
CA GLN A 77 1.01 -6.46 -7.87
C GLN A 77 -0.49 -6.28 -8.03
N CYS A 78 -1.29 -7.24 -7.53
CA CYS A 78 -2.75 -7.10 -7.55
C CYS A 78 -3.24 -5.86 -6.78
N ASP A 79 -2.65 -5.55 -5.62
CA ASP A 79 -2.98 -4.31 -4.88
C ASP A 79 -2.70 -3.04 -5.70
N GLU A 80 -1.52 -2.96 -6.35
CA GLU A 80 -1.16 -1.80 -7.18
C GLU A 80 -2.04 -1.68 -8.44
N ASP A 81 -2.43 -2.81 -9.05
CA ASP A 81 -3.26 -2.82 -10.27
C ASP A 81 -4.72 -2.48 -9.96
N ILE A 82 -5.27 -3.01 -8.88
CA ILE A 82 -6.70 -2.93 -8.58
C ILE A 82 -7.05 -1.74 -7.68
N SER A 83 -6.22 -1.46 -6.68
CA SER A 83 -6.48 -0.39 -5.71
C SER A 83 -5.52 0.80 -5.84
N GLY A 84 -4.39 0.61 -6.53
CA GLY A 84 -3.32 1.61 -6.60
C GLY A 84 -3.74 2.93 -7.24
N ALA A 85 -4.53 2.91 -8.32
CA ALA A 85 -4.99 4.14 -8.98
C ALA A 85 -5.87 4.99 -8.05
N GLY A 86 -6.85 4.36 -7.38
CA GLY A 86 -7.72 5.05 -6.42
C GLY A 86 -6.95 5.58 -5.20
N PHE A 87 -6.01 4.78 -4.67
CA PHE A 87 -5.15 5.23 -3.58
C PHE A 87 -4.27 6.41 -3.98
N LYS A 88 -3.60 6.34 -5.14
CA LYS A 88 -2.75 7.43 -5.66
C LYS A 88 -3.54 8.70 -5.87
N TYR A 89 -4.75 8.61 -6.42
CA TYR A 89 -5.66 9.74 -6.58
C TYR A 89 -5.97 10.40 -5.23
N SER A 90 -6.36 9.60 -4.23
CA SER A 90 -6.69 10.12 -2.89
C SER A 90 -5.48 10.68 -2.14
N ALA A 91 -4.29 10.11 -2.33
CA ALA A 91 -3.07 10.56 -1.69
C ALA A 91 -2.55 11.87 -2.30
N GLY A 92 -2.84 12.11 -3.59
CA GLY A 92 -2.33 13.20 -4.41
C GLY A 92 -0.82 13.07 -4.70
N ARG A 93 -0.03 12.84 -3.65
CA ARG A 93 1.41 12.66 -3.73
C ARG A 93 1.88 11.40 -3.03
N THR A 94 2.77 10.68 -3.69
CA THR A 94 3.45 9.50 -3.18
C THR A 94 4.95 9.76 -3.12
N ARG A 95 5.70 8.91 -2.40
CA ARG A 95 7.16 9.01 -2.39
C ARG A 95 7.74 8.92 -3.81
N ARG A 96 7.20 8.02 -4.64
CA ARG A 96 7.67 7.77 -6.02
C ARG A 96 7.50 8.98 -6.94
N ASN A 97 6.34 9.64 -6.94
CA ASN A 97 6.13 10.88 -7.72
C ASN A 97 6.71 12.13 -7.03
N SER A 98 7.45 11.94 -5.94
CA SER A 98 8.22 12.98 -5.27
C SER A 98 9.73 12.75 -5.38
N GLY A 99 10.19 11.77 -6.17
CA GLY A 99 11.62 11.43 -6.25
C GLY A 99 12.19 10.80 -4.98
N LEU A 100 11.34 10.41 -4.02
CA LEU A 100 11.76 9.86 -2.74
C LEU A 100 11.77 8.33 -2.78
N GLN A 101 12.86 7.73 -2.30
CA GLN A 101 12.96 6.27 -2.18
C GLN A 101 11.87 5.71 -1.27
N SER A 102 11.21 4.62 -1.67
CA SER A 102 10.16 3.96 -0.90
C SER A 102 10.67 2.69 -0.22
N ALA A 103 9.90 2.14 0.72
CA ALA A 103 10.23 0.86 1.36
C ALA A 103 10.23 -0.32 0.37
N ILE A 104 9.54 -0.19 -0.77
CA ILE A 104 9.60 -1.12 -1.89
C ILE A 104 10.58 -0.53 -2.90
N LYS A 105 11.70 -1.22 -3.14
CA LYS A 105 12.66 -0.82 -4.17
C LYS A 105 11.99 -0.95 -5.54
N ARG A 106 12.14 0.08 -6.38
CA ARG A 106 11.62 0.13 -7.75
C ARG A 106 12.76 0.50 -8.69
N PRO A 107 12.71 0.09 -9.96
CA PRO A 107 13.65 0.58 -10.97
C PRO A 107 13.61 2.12 -11.03
N GLY A 108 14.73 2.74 -11.37
CA GLY A 108 14.87 4.20 -11.39
C GLY A 108 13.88 4.90 -12.33
N SER A 109 13.45 4.22 -13.40
CA SER A 109 12.43 4.71 -14.33
C SER A 109 11.05 4.96 -13.70
N GLU A 110 10.75 4.33 -12.55
CA GLU A 110 9.49 4.52 -11.81
C GLU A 110 9.59 5.59 -10.71
N ILE A 111 10.78 6.17 -10.50
CA ILE A 111 11.01 7.26 -9.54
C ILE A 111 11.25 8.54 -10.34
N PHE A 112 10.28 9.45 -10.28
CA PHE A 112 10.36 10.70 -11.04
C PHE A 112 11.46 11.61 -10.46
N THR A 113 12.33 12.13 -11.31
CA THR A 113 13.24 13.22 -10.94
C THR A 113 12.42 14.48 -10.71
N VAL A 114 12.50 15.04 -9.51
CA VAL A 114 11.75 16.23 -9.10
C VAL A 114 12.73 17.26 -8.57
N ASP A 115 12.66 18.47 -9.10
CA ASP A 115 13.34 19.63 -8.51
C ASP A 115 12.51 20.17 -7.35
N HIS A 116 13.00 19.95 -6.13
CA HIS A 116 12.34 20.45 -4.91
C HIS A 116 12.58 21.95 -4.68
N SER A 117 13.58 22.57 -5.33
CA SER A 117 13.88 24.00 -5.17
C SER A 117 12.80 24.89 -5.79
N ALA A 118 12.15 24.41 -6.86
CA ALA A 118 11.04 25.07 -7.52
C ALA A 118 9.80 25.31 -6.62
N TYR A 119 9.71 24.65 -5.45
CA TYR A 119 8.60 24.89 -4.50
C TYR A 119 8.74 26.16 -3.68
N PHE A 120 9.92 26.77 -3.69
CA PHE A 120 10.25 27.92 -2.84
C PHE A 120 10.54 29.19 -3.68
N GLN A 121 10.22 29.15 -4.97
CA GLN A 121 10.29 30.30 -5.88
C GLN A 121 8.99 31.11 -5.84
#